data_AF-A0A418SPP1-F1
#
_entry.id   AF-A0A418SPP1-F1
#
_cell.length_a   1.000
_cell.length_b   1.000
_cell.length_c   1.000
_cell.angle_alpha   90.00
_cell.angle_beta   90.00
_cell.angle_gamma   90.00
#
_symmetry.space_group_name_H-M   'P 1'
#
loop_
_entity.id
_entity.type
_entity.pdbx_description
1 polymer ?
#
loop_
_entity_poly.entity_id
_entity_poly.type
_entity_poly.pdbx_seq_one_letter_code
_entity_poly.pdbx_strand_id
1 'polypeptide(L)'
;MFNRIIIAAATLMLTAPLAMAGPIDNACIRSDRAQGNAPLCGCIQQVADQTLSRSDQRRAAKFFHDPHQAQEAQTSNSNSDSAFWSRYTNFADTAAAYCS
;
A
#
# COMPACT_ATOMS: atom_id res chain seq x y z
N MET A 1 -34.06 -53.11 -8.41
CA MET A 1 -34.17 -52.18 -7.25
C MET A 1 -33.07 -51.14 -7.41
N PHE A 2 -33.43 -49.92 -7.82
CA PHE A 2 -32.46 -48.87 -8.17
C PHE A 2 -31.93 -48.16 -6.91
N ASN A 3 -30.61 -48.21 -6.72
CA ASN A 3 -29.92 -47.60 -5.59
C ASN A 3 -29.88 -46.08 -5.75
N ARG A 4 -30.40 -45.33 -4.78
CA ARG A 4 -30.43 -43.86 -4.78
C ARG A 4 -29.10 -43.33 -4.22
N ILE A 5 -28.17 -42.96 -5.09
CA ILE A 5 -26.97 -42.22 -4.71
C ILE A 5 -27.40 -40.76 -4.51
N ILE A 6 -27.50 -40.32 -3.26
CA ILE A 6 -27.71 -38.92 -2.89
C ILE A 6 -26.36 -38.21 -3.04
N ILE A 7 -26.20 -37.41 -4.09
CA ILE A 7 -25.05 -36.53 -4.26
C ILE A 7 -25.35 -35.24 -3.48
N ALA A 8 -24.83 -35.13 -2.27
CA ALA A 8 -24.83 -33.89 -1.51
C ALA A 8 -23.71 -32.97 -2.05
N ALA A 9 -24.05 -32.06 -2.96
CA ALA A 9 -23.13 -31.05 -3.45
C ALA A 9 -22.98 -29.92 -2.41
N ALA A 10 -21.97 -30.03 -1.53
CA ALA A 10 -21.60 -28.94 -0.65
C ALA A 10 -20.81 -27.88 -1.43
N THR A 11 -21.48 -26.79 -1.82
CA THR A 11 -20.82 -25.63 -2.43
C THR A 11 -20.12 -24.82 -1.35
N LEU A 12 -18.80 -25.02 -1.21
CA LEU A 12 -17.93 -24.12 -0.43
C LEU A 12 -17.87 -22.76 -1.16
N MET A 13 -18.55 -21.75 -0.62
CA MET A 13 -18.36 -20.38 -1.07
C MET A 13 -17.00 -19.90 -0.58
N LEU A 14 -16.02 -19.89 -1.47
CA LEU A 14 -14.70 -19.32 -1.20
C LEU A 14 -14.83 -17.79 -1.24
N THR A 15 -15.00 -17.15 -0.08
CA THR A 15 -14.95 -15.69 0.01
C THR A 15 -13.50 -15.25 -0.17
N ALA A 16 -13.13 -14.80 -1.37
CA ALA A 16 -11.86 -14.14 -1.58
C ALA A 16 -11.85 -12.82 -0.79
N PRO A 17 -10.84 -12.55 0.05
CA PRO A 17 -10.72 -11.26 0.70
C PRO A 17 -10.51 -10.20 -0.39
N LEU A 18 -11.38 -9.18 -0.40
CA LEU A 18 -11.18 -7.99 -1.22
C LEU A 18 -9.91 -7.30 -0.72
N ALA A 19 -8.83 -7.37 -1.50
CA ALA A 19 -7.66 -6.54 -1.26
C ALA A 19 -8.06 -5.08 -1.50
N MET A 20 -8.30 -4.34 -0.40
CA MET A 20 -8.59 -2.92 -0.45
C MET A 20 -7.28 -2.18 -0.72
N ALA A 21 -6.97 -1.94 -2.00
CA ALA A 21 -5.79 -1.18 -2.39
C ALA A 21 -5.83 0.22 -1.76
N GLY A 22 -4.93 0.48 -0.83
CA GLY A 22 -4.81 1.79 -0.18
C GLY A 22 -4.22 2.85 -1.12
N PRO A 23 -4.10 4.11 -0.65
CA PRO A 23 -3.58 5.20 -1.47
C PRO A 23 -2.12 5.01 -1.88
N ILE A 24 -1.28 4.36 -1.06
CA ILE A 24 0.12 4.08 -1.38
C ILE A 24 0.22 2.90 -2.34
N ASP A 25 -0.55 1.84 -2.13
CA ASP A 25 -0.62 0.69 -3.06
C ASP A 25 -0.98 1.14 -4.48
N ASN A 26 -2.08 1.89 -4.61
CA ASN A 26 -2.52 2.45 -5.88
C ASN A 26 -1.48 3.36 -6.54
N ALA A 27 -0.75 4.16 -5.76
CA ALA A 27 0.27 5.06 -6.28
C ALA A 27 1.54 4.29 -6.68
N CYS A 28 1.91 3.27 -5.92
CA CYS A 28 3.04 2.38 -6.17
C CYS A 28 2.84 1.60 -7.47
N ILE A 29 1.70 0.93 -7.65
CA ILE A 29 1.40 0.13 -8.86
C ILE A 29 1.47 0.99 -10.12
N ARG A 30 1.03 2.25 -10.03
CA ARG A 30 1.05 3.22 -11.14
C ARG A 30 2.44 3.84 -11.38
N SER A 31 3.37 3.68 -10.44
CA SER A 31 4.73 4.19 -10.60
C SER A 31 5.56 3.22 -11.43
N ASP A 32 6.30 3.76 -12.41
CA ASP A 32 7.22 2.97 -13.23
C ASP A 32 8.26 2.20 -12.37
N ARG A 33 8.58 2.72 -11.18
CA ARG A 33 9.55 2.13 -10.25
C ARG A 33 9.14 0.74 -9.75
N ALA A 34 7.84 0.49 -9.59
CA ALA A 34 7.35 -0.79 -9.08
C ALA A 34 7.10 -1.81 -10.20
N GLN A 35 7.13 -1.39 -11.48
CA GLN A 35 6.84 -2.24 -12.64
C GLN A 35 5.55 -3.07 -12.49
N GLY A 36 4.54 -2.54 -11.79
CA GLY A 36 3.29 -3.25 -11.52
C GLY A 36 3.40 -4.42 -10.52
N ASN A 37 4.45 -4.49 -9.70
CA ASN A 37 4.62 -5.51 -8.67
C ASN A 37 3.61 -5.32 -7.52
N ALA A 38 2.42 -5.92 -7.68
CA ALA A 38 1.34 -5.84 -6.70
C ALA A 38 1.70 -6.42 -5.31
N PRO A 39 2.40 -7.56 -5.18
CA PRO A 39 2.88 -8.04 -3.88
C PRO A 39 3.76 -7.02 -3.14
N LEU A 40 4.72 -6.40 -3.84
CA LEU A 40 5.58 -5.37 -3.29
C LEU A 40 4.77 -4.15 -2.84
N CYS A 41 3.88 -3.64 -3.70
CA CYS A 41 3.06 -2.47 -3.39
C CYS A 41 2.08 -2.73 -2.22
N GLY A 42 1.58 -3.97 -2.10
CA GLY A 42 0.79 -4.42 -0.95
C GLY A 42 1.61 -4.40 0.35
N CYS A 43 2.86 -4.88 0.32
CA CYS A 43 3.76 -4.79 1.49
C CYS A 43 4.02 -3.34 1.89
N ILE A 44 4.35 -2.47 0.91
CA ILE A 44 4.60 -1.05 1.15
C ILE A 44 3.36 -0.38 1.75
N GLN A 45 2.16 -0.71 1.29
CA GLN A 45 0.91 -0.20 1.86
C GLN A 45 0.68 -0.68 3.29
N GLN A 46 0.99 -1.94 3.61
CA GLN A 46 0.90 -2.44 5.00
C GLN A 46 1.86 -1.69 5.93
N VAL A 47 3.08 -1.38 5.47
CA VAL A 47 4.02 -0.56 6.24
C VAL A 47 3.47 0.87 6.40
N ALA A 48 2.86 1.43 5.36
CA ALA A 48 2.23 2.75 5.42
C ALA A 48 1.05 2.78 6.40
N ASP A 49 0.27 1.71 6.51
CA ASP A 49 -0.83 1.59 7.48
C ASP A 49 -0.35 1.54 8.93
N GLN A 50 0.89 1.09 9.16
CA GLN A 50 1.49 1.02 10.49
C GLN A 50 2.20 2.32 10.89
N THR A 51 2.79 3.03 9.93
CA THR A 51 3.72 4.15 10.20
C THR A 51 3.15 5.51 9.85
N LEU A 52 2.12 5.59 8.99
CA LEU A 52 1.54 6.84 8.51
C LEU A 52 0.05 6.96 8.84
N SER A 53 -0.36 8.18 9.20
CA SER A 53 -1.78 8.53 9.26
C SER A 53 -2.41 8.51 7.87
N ARG A 54 -3.75 8.37 7.78
CA ARG A 54 -4.46 8.42 6.48
C ARG A 54 -4.20 9.72 5.70
N SER A 55 -4.01 10.84 6.38
CA SER A 55 -3.61 12.12 5.76
C SER A 55 -2.18 12.07 5.23
N ASP A 56 -1.24 11.52 6.01
CA ASP A 56 0.15 11.40 5.58
C ASP A 56 0.26 10.44 4.40
N GLN A 57 -0.49 9.33 4.38
CA GLN A 57 -0.53 8.41 3.24
C GLN A 57 -1.00 9.10 1.96
N ARG A 58 -2.06 9.93 2.02
CA ARG A 58 -2.52 10.68 0.85
C ARG A 58 -1.48 11.69 0.36
N ARG A 59 -0.72 12.31 1.28
CA ARG A 59 0.38 13.22 0.94
C ARG A 59 1.54 12.47 0.31
N ALA A 60 1.99 11.37 0.94
CA ALA A 60 3.06 10.52 0.43
C ALA A 60 2.72 9.88 -0.92
N ALA A 61 1.46 9.49 -1.15
CA ALA A 61 1.00 8.97 -2.44
C ALA A 61 1.24 9.95 -3.60
N LYS A 62 1.20 11.27 -3.34
CA LYS A 62 1.50 12.28 -4.37
C LYS A 62 2.96 12.24 -4.81
N PHE A 63 3.90 11.86 -3.94
CA PHE A 63 5.33 11.80 -4.28
C PHE A 63 5.65 10.72 -5.32
N PHE A 64 4.82 9.68 -5.41
CA PHE A 64 4.96 8.67 -6.45
C PHE A 64 4.65 9.23 -7.85
N HIS A 65 3.70 10.17 -7.94
CA HIS A 65 3.31 10.84 -9.17
C HIS A 65 4.20 12.05 -9.48
N ASP A 66 4.48 12.86 -8.45
CA ASP A 66 5.27 14.09 -8.55
C ASP A 66 6.43 14.04 -7.54
N PRO A 67 7.61 13.55 -7.97
CA PRO A 67 8.80 13.50 -7.12
C PRO A 67 9.28 14.89 -6.67
N HIS A 68 8.90 15.97 -7.37
CA HIS A 68 9.29 17.33 -6.98
C HIS A 68 8.71 17.70 -5.60
N GLN A 69 7.49 17.25 -5.29
CA GLN A 69 6.88 17.51 -3.98
C GLN A 69 7.65 16.86 -2.83
N ALA A 70 8.33 15.74 -3.07
CA ALA A 70 9.21 15.14 -2.08
C ALA A 70 10.44 16.04 -1.84
N GLN A 71 11.00 16.62 -2.91
CA GLN A 71 12.11 17.55 -2.82
C GLN A 71 11.73 18.83 -2.06
N GLU A 72 10.57 19.41 -2.38
CA GLU A 72 10.04 20.58 -1.68
C GLU A 72 9.86 20.30 -0.18
N ALA A 73 9.23 19.16 0.17
CA ALA A 73 9.03 18.77 1.56
C ALA A 73 10.35 18.54 2.32
N GLN A 74 11.37 17.99 1.65
CA GLN A 74 12.69 17.79 2.23
C GLN A 74 13.43 19.11 2.50
N THR A 75 13.29 20.09 1.60
CA THR A 75 14.00 21.39 1.69
C THR A 75 13.22 22.49 2.42
N SER A 76 11.97 22.21 2.79
CA SER A 76 11.10 23.18 3.44
C SER A 76 11.60 23.55 4.84
N ASN A 77 11.55 24.84 5.17
CA ASN A 77 11.82 25.36 6.52
C ASN A 77 10.57 25.34 7.42
N SER A 78 9.45 24.79 6.96
CA SER A 78 8.22 24.71 7.74
C SER A 78 8.26 23.54 8.73
N ASN A 79 7.92 23.80 9.99
CA ASN A 79 7.80 22.77 11.02
C ASN A 79 6.83 21.64 10.64
N SER A 80 5.74 21.94 9.91
CA SER A 80 4.78 20.93 9.47
C SER A 80 5.37 19.99 8.43
N ASP A 81 6.23 20.50 7.56
CA ASP A 81 6.87 19.72 6.51
C ASP A 81 8.00 18.89 7.09
N SER A 82 8.83 19.45 7.97
CA SER A 82 9.86 18.69 8.68
C SER A 82 9.27 17.55 9.50
N ALA A 83 8.14 17.80 10.20
CA ALA A 83 7.46 16.75 10.97
C ALA A 83 6.88 15.65 10.07
N PHE A 84 6.26 16.02 8.95
CA PHE A 84 5.81 15.04 7.96
C PHE A 84 6.98 14.27 7.35
N TRP A 85 8.07 14.95 6.99
CA TRP A 85 9.25 14.36 6.38
C TRP A 85 9.89 13.33 7.29
N SER A 86 9.98 13.60 8.59
CA SER A 86 10.45 12.63 9.58
C SER A 86 9.60 11.35 9.59
N ARG A 87 8.27 11.46 9.56
CA ARG A 87 7.37 10.29 9.47
C ARG A 87 7.50 9.57 8.13
N TYR A 88 7.60 10.32 7.04
CA TYR A 88 7.78 9.77 5.70
C TYR A 88 9.08 8.97 5.57
N THR A 89 10.19 9.48 6.10
CA THR A 89 11.48 8.77 6.09
C THR A 89 11.40 7.50 6.91
N ASN A 90 10.80 7.52 8.10
CA ASN A 90 10.58 6.30 8.89
C ASN A 90 9.77 5.25 8.12
N PHE A 91 8.70 5.67 7.45
CA PHE A 91 7.93 4.81 6.56
C PHE A 91 8.80 4.20 5.45
N ALA A 92 9.58 5.03 4.75
CA ALA A 92 10.39 4.62 3.61
C ALA A 92 11.50 3.63 4.02
N ASP A 93 12.21 3.92 5.11
CA ASP A 93 13.26 3.06 5.65
C ASP A 93 12.69 1.71 6.11
N THR A 94 11.53 1.74 6.76
CA THR A 94 10.83 0.51 7.19
C THR A 94 10.42 -0.30 5.97
N ALA A 95 9.83 0.32 4.95
CA ALA A 95 9.42 -0.38 3.74
C ALA A 95 10.62 -0.99 3.00
N ALA A 96 11.74 -0.28 2.91
CA ALA A 96 12.97 -0.77 2.29
C ALA A 96 13.58 -1.96 3.05
N ALA A 97 13.41 -2.02 4.38
CA ALA A 97 13.91 -3.12 5.20
C ALA A 97 13.07 -4.40 5.08
N TYR A 98 11.76 -4.28 4.85
CA TYR A 98 10.82 -5.42 4.94
C TYR A 98 10.20 -5.87 3.61
N CYS A 99 10.19 -5.03 2.59
CA CYS A 99 9.50 -5.33 1.33
C CYS A 99 10.48 -5.63 0.18
N SER A 100 10.25 -6.73 -0.54
CA SER A 100 11.07 -7.22 -1.68
C SER A 100 10.21 -7.72 -2.83
#